data_AF-A0A151T643-F1
#
_entry.id   AF-A0A151T643-F1
#
_cell.length_a   1.000
_cell.length_b   1.000
_cell.length_c   1.000
_cell.angle_alpha   90.00
_cell.angle_beta   90.00
_cell.angle_gamma   90.00
#
_symmetry.space_group_name_H-M   'P 1'
#
loop_
_entity.id
_entity.type
_entity.pdbx_description
1 polymer ?
#
loop_
_entity_poly.entity_id
_entity_poly.type
_entity_poly.pdbx_seq_one_letter_code
_entity_poly.pdbx_strand_id
1 'polypeptide(L)'
;MRRIPNLVSSFALHIILLASTCIPFTLSQPSVPWKEGNGDLADQICKKTPFYDLCSSILHSNPLSPKPDLKGVALLMVNNILANASDTLSYIEGLIKSTSDRELEQALAFCAESYIPLVKYILPQAADAISQGRFGFASYCISDALKEINSCNKKFSGASQAPLGDRNDIVQKLVDVASAIIKLLLKG
;
A
#
# COMPACT_ATOMS: atom_id res chain seq x y z
N MET A 1 29.84 55.72 -57.54
CA MET A 1 28.42 55.90 -57.93
C MET A 1 27.83 54.51 -58.08
N ARG A 2 26.78 54.02 -57.41
CA ARG A 2 25.66 54.57 -56.63
C ARG A 2 25.30 53.57 -55.50
N ARG A 3 24.72 54.07 -54.41
CA ARG A 3 24.06 53.34 -53.30
C ARG A 3 22.76 52.65 -53.77
N ILE A 4 22.21 51.78 -52.89
CA ILE A 4 20.78 51.58 -52.48
C ILE A 4 20.47 50.05 -52.32
N PRO A 5 19.69 49.55 -51.33
CA PRO A 5 19.54 49.92 -49.91
C PRO A 5 19.44 48.69 -48.96
N ASN A 6 19.35 48.96 -47.66
CA ASN A 6 19.07 48.00 -46.60
C ASN A 6 17.62 47.49 -46.66
N LEU A 7 17.41 46.19 -46.48
CA LEU A 7 16.13 45.64 -46.03
C LEU A 7 16.31 45.09 -44.62
N VAL A 8 15.86 45.88 -43.66
CA VAL A 8 15.77 45.50 -42.24
C VAL A 8 14.66 44.45 -42.12
N SER A 9 15.03 43.19 -41.97
CA SER A 9 14.07 42.13 -41.61
C SER A 9 13.90 42.12 -40.10
N SER A 10 12.65 42.30 -39.67
CA SER A 10 12.19 42.50 -38.30
C SER A 10 12.40 41.26 -37.42
N PHE A 11 13.64 41.03 -36.96
CA PHE A 11 13.97 40.10 -35.89
C PHE A 11 13.84 40.78 -34.53
N ALA A 12 12.62 41.07 -34.07
CA ALA A 12 12.36 41.41 -32.67
C ALA A 12 10.85 41.59 -32.43
N LEU A 13 10.06 40.51 -32.35
CA LEU A 13 8.72 40.58 -31.74
C LEU A 13 8.05 39.23 -31.46
N HIS A 14 8.79 38.23 -30.98
CA HIS A 14 8.16 37.07 -30.31
C HIS A 14 9.02 36.61 -29.12
N ILE A 15 9.24 37.52 -28.17
CA ILE A 15 9.71 37.17 -26.83
C ILE A 15 8.59 37.61 -25.87
N ILE A 16 8.21 36.69 -24.98
CA ILE A 16 7.35 36.84 -23.79
C ILE A 16 5.82 36.81 -24.03
N LEU A 17 5.24 35.62 -23.86
CA LEU A 17 4.05 35.38 -23.02
C LEU A 17 3.74 33.87 -22.91
N LEU A 18 4.67 33.12 -22.31
CA LEU A 18 4.29 31.95 -21.51
C LEU A 18 4.35 32.41 -20.06
N ALA A 19 3.34 33.18 -19.66
CA ALA A 19 3.07 33.41 -18.26
C ALA A 19 2.93 32.04 -17.61
N SER A 20 3.86 31.73 -16.72
CA SER A 20 3.72 30.68 -15.74
C SER A 20 2.42 30.93 -14.99
N THR A 21 1.34 30.31 -15.45
CA THR A 21 0.27 29.92 -14.54
C THR A 21 0.86 28.79 -13.72
N CYS A 22 1.60 29.16 -12.67
CA CYS A 22 1.62 28.39 -11.45
C CYS A 22 0.18 28.35 -10.98
N ILE A 23 -0.66 27.51 -11.60
CA ILE A 23 -1.84 27.01 -10.95
C ILE A 23 -1.23 26.19 -9.82
N PRO A 24 -1.32 26.62 -8.54
CA PRO A 24 -1.03 25.68 -7.49
C PRO A 24 -1.95 24.50 -7.77
N PHE A 25 -1.37 23.37 -8.18
CA PHE A 25 -2.03 22.08 -8.08
C PHE A 25 -2.26 21.90 -6.58
N THR A 26 -3.35 22.49 -6.09
CA THR A 26 -3.96 22.02 -4.88
C THR A 26 -4.36 20.61 -5.24
N LEU A 27 -3.59 19.64 -4.73
CA LEU A 27 -4.07 18.28 -4.57
C LEU A 27 -5.32 18.41 -3.68
N SER A 28 -6.45 18.70 -4.29
CA SER A 28 -7.75 18.52 -3.67
C SER A 28 -7.88 17.01 -3.52
N GLN A 29 -7.37 16.51 -2.39
CA GLN A 29 -7.63 15.16 -1.96
C GLN A 29 -9.15 14.99 -1.96
N PRO A 30 -9.68 13.88 -2.46
CA PRO A 30 -11.08 13.58 -2.31
C PRO A 30 -11.43 13.58 -0.82
N SER A 31 -12.18 14.60 -0.38
CA SER A 31 -12.61 14.74 0.99
C SER A 31 -13.84 13.86 1.17
N VAL A 32 -13.61 12.62 1.61
CA VAL A 32 -14.68 11.83 2.24
C VAL A 32 -15.23 12.69 3.39
N PRO A 33 -16.55 12.88 3.53
CA PRO A 33 -17.13 13.66 4.62
C PRO A 33 -16.88 12.93 5.96
N TRP A 34 -15.70 13.15 6.55
CA TRP A 34 -15.42 12.77 7.92
C TRP A 34 -16.10 13.81 8.81
N LYS A 35 -16.96 13.35 9.70
CA LYS A 35 -17.62 14.25 10.64
C LYS A 35 -16.52 14.79 11.57
N GLU A 36 -16.11 16.04 11.38
CA GLU A 36 -15.36 16.79 12.38
C GLU A 36 -16.27 16.97 13.59
N GLY A 37 -16.35 15.95 14.43
CA GLY A 37 -17.23 15.96 15.58
C GLY A 37 -16.84 14.85 16.52
N ASN A 38 -16.05 15.22 17.55
CA ASN A 38 -15.80 14.55 18.83
C ASN A 38 -15.58 13.01 18.88
N GLY A 39 -15.55 12.33 17.73
CA GLY A 39 -15.30 10.91 17.58
C GLY A 39 -13.96 10.70 16.89
N ASP A 40 -13.12 9.89 17.52
CA ASP A 40 -11.81 9.52 17.02
C ASP A 40 -11.89 9.06 15.55
N LEU A 41 -11.11 9.68 14.66
CA LEU A 41 -11.09 9.31 13.25
C LEU A 41 -10.68 7.84 13.08
N ALA A 42 -9.84 7.31 13.97
CA ALA A 42 -9.49 5.90 13.97
C ALA A 42 -10.73 5.01 14.20
N ASP A 43 -11.59 5.33 15.17
CA ASP A 43 -12.87 4.62 15.38
C ASP A 43 -13.79 4.69 14.14
N GLN A 44 -13.90 5.87 13.51
CA GLN A 44 -14.72 6.03 12.30
C GLN A 44 -14.20 5.17 11.13
N ILE A 45 -12.87 5.04 10.99
CA ILE A 45 -12.25 4.22 9.96
C ILE A 45 -12.41 2.74 10.30
N CYS A 46 -12.05 2.32 11.51
CA CYS A 46 -12.08 0.91 11.91
C CYS A 46 -13.49 0.32 11.93
N LYS A 47 -14.54 1.12 12.19
CA LYS A 47 -15.94 0.67 12.01
C LYS A 47 -16.31 0.32 10.57
N LYS A 48 -15.53 0.79 9.60
CA LYS A 48 -15.71 0.49 8.17
C LYS A 48 -14.77 -0.61 7.67
N THR A 49 -13.97 -1.21 8.55
CA THR A 49 -13.08 -2.33 8.22
C THR A 49 -13.56 -3.62 8.87
N PRO A 50 -13.20 -4.80 8.33
CA PRO A 50 -13.24 -6.02 9.13
C PRO A 50 -12.23 -5.90 10.30
N PHE A 51 -12.34 -6.78 11.29
CA PHE A 51 -11.41 -6.87 12.43
C PHE A 51 -11.18 -5.53 13.16
N TYR A 52 -12.26 -4.95 13.68
CA TYR A 52 -12.24 -3.65 14.37
C TYR A 52 -11.11 -3.54 15.41
N ASP A 53 -10.97 -4.53 16.29
CA ASP A 53 -9.98 -4.50 17.37
C ASP A 53 -8.53 -4.48 16.84
N LEU A 54 -8.27 -5.22 15.75
CA LEU A 54 -6.96 -5.22 15.09
C LEU A 54 -6.66 -3.84 14.49
N CYS A 55 -7.61 -3.28 13.73
CA CYS A 55 -7.47 -1.93 13.18
C CYS A 55 -7.23 -0.90 14.28
N SER A 56 -8.05 -0.92 15.33
CA SER A 56 -7.98 0.00 16.45
C SER A 56 -6.63 -0.10 17.17
N SER A 57 -6.16 -1.32 17.46
CA SER A 57 -4.87 -1.54 18.11
C SER A 57 -3.70 -0.96 17.31
N ILE A 58 -3.72 -1.10 15.98
CA ILE A 58 -2.66 -0.57 15.11
C ILE A 58 -2.67 0.96 15.09
N LEU A 59 -3.86 1.57 15.00
CA LEU A 59 -3.97 3.03 14.96
C LEU A 59 -3.63 3.68 16.30
N HIS A 60 -4.00 3.08 17.43
CA HIS A 60 -3.67 3.62 18.76
C HIS A 60 -2.20 3.44 19.15
N SER A 61 -1.55 2.37 18.68
CA SER A 61 -0.10 2.17 18.88
C SER A 61 0.76 3.08 18.00
N ASN A 62 0.17 3.71 16.99
CA ASN A 62 0.84 4.61 16.06
C ASN A 62 0.05 5.92 15.95
N PRO A 63 0.12 6.82 16.96
CA PRO A 63 -0.63 8.06 16.95
C PRO A 63 -0.26 8.83 15.68
N LEU A 64 -1.23 8.90 14.78
CA LEU A 64 -1.10 9.63 13.53
C LEU A 64 -0.86 11.12 13.85
N SER A 65 -0.24 11.84 12.92
CA SER A 65 -0.03 13.29 13.05
C SER A 65 -1.34 14.01 13.43
N PRO A 66 -1.33 15.26 13.97
CA PRO A 66 -2.49 15.95 14.54
C PRO A 66 -3.75 16.04 13.63
N LYS A 67 -3.61 15.68 12.35
CA LYS A 67 -4.70 15.48 11.39
C LYS A 67 -4.47 14.15 10.66
N PRO A 68 -4.93 13.02 11.21
CA PRO A 68 -4.92 11.78 10.46
C PRO A 68 -5.72 11.95 9.16
N ASP A 69 -5.12 11.63 8.02
CA ASP A 69 -5.86 11.49 6.77
C ASP A 69 -5.96 10.00 6.39
N LEU A 70 -6.99 9.66 5.62
CA LEU A 70 -7.26 8.26 5.25
C LEU A 70 -6.08 7.64 4.48
N LYS A 71 -5.29 8.46 3.78
CA LYS A 71 -4.09 8.06 3.04
C LYS A 71 -2.97 7.62 3.99
N GLY A 72 -2.70 8.38 5.04
CA GLY A 72 -1.73 8.04 6.08
C GLY A 72 -2.12 6.75 6.81
N VAL A 73 -3.42 6.57 7.07
CA VAL A 73 -3.95 5.32 7.64
C VAL A 73 -3.74 4.13 6.71
N ALA A 74 -4.01 4.29 5.41
CA ALA A 74 -3.76 3.24 4.43
C ALA A 74 -2.27 2.86 4.35
N LEU A 75 -1.38 3.86 4.33
CA LEU A 75 0.07 3.64 4.29
C LEU A 75 0.57 2.91 5.56
N LEU A 76 0.07 3.31 6.74
CA LEU A 76 0.38 2.65 8.00
C LEU A 76 -0.02 1.17 7.98
N MET A 77 -1.21 0.85 7.47
CA MET A 77 -1.66 -0.55 7.37
C MET A 77 -0.79 -1.36 6.39
N VAL A 78 -0.45 -0.81 5.23
CA VAL A 78 0.46 -1.49 4.28
C VAL A 78 1.83 -1.75 4.89
N ASN A 79 2.37 -0.81 5.66
CA ASN A 79 3.64 -1.01 6.35
C ASN A 79 3.55 -2.08 7.44
N ASN A 80 2.42 -2.18 8.15
CA ASN A 80 2.19 -3.26 9.11
C ASN A 80 2.11 -4.64 8.43
N ILE A 81 1.45 -4.73 7.26
CA ILE A 81 1.46 -5.96 6.45
C ILE A 81 2.89 -6.30 6.05
N LEU A 82 3.67 -5.33 5.57
CA LEU A 82 5.05 -5.55 5.14
C LEU A 82 5.94 -6.06 6.28
N ALA A 83 5.80 -5.49 7.47
CA ALA A 83 6.55 -5.95 8.65
C ALA A 83 6.20 -7.40 9.00
N ASN A 84 4.91 -7.75 9.10
CA ASN A 84 4.47 -9.10 9.43
C ASN A 84 4.80 -10.12 8.33
N ALA A 85 4.71 -9.72 7.05
CA ALA A 85 5.09 -10.57 5.93
C ALA A 85 6.60 -10.82 5.89
N SER A 86 7.42 -9.82 6.21
CA SER A 86 8.88 -9.98 6.29
C SER A 86 9.28 -10.91 7.43
N ASP A 87 8.70 -10.74 8.61
CA ASP A 87 8.92 -11.63 9.75
C ASP A 87 8.49 -13.08 9.44
N THR A 88 7.34 -13.23 8.78
CA THR A 88 6.85 -14.54 8.34
C THR A 88 7.79 -15.19 7.31
N LEU A 89 8.31 -14.43 6.35
CA LEU A 89 9.30 -14.93 5.38
C LEU A 89 10.58 -15.40 6.09
N SER A 90 11.12 -14.60 7.01
CA SER A 90 12.30 -15.01 7.80
C SER A 90 12.04 -16.25 8.64
N TYR A 91 10.84 -16.39 9.20
CA TYR A 91 10.43 -17.58 9.93
C TYR A 91 10.37 -18.82 9.03
N ILE A 92 9.78 -18.71 7.83
CA ILE A 92 9.74 -19.79 6.83
C ILE A 92 11.17 -20.22 6.46
N GLU A 93 12.06 -19.27 6.15
CA GLU A 93 13.45 -19.56 5.81
C GLU A 93 14.21 -20.25 6.96
N GLY A 94 13.88 -19.89 8.21
CA GLY A 94 14.41 -20.56 9.40
C GLY A 94 13.94 -22.02 9.49
N LEU A 95 12.65 -22.26 9.27
CA LEU A 95 12.08 -23.61 9.29
C LEU A 95 12.69 -24.51 8.21
N ILE A 96 12.84 -24.01 6.98
CA ILE A 96 13.46 -24.74 5.87
C ILE A 96 14.86 -25.23 6.25
N LYS A 97 15.67 -24.39 6.90
CA LYS A 97 17.04 -24.77 7.33
C LYS A 97 17.07 -25.82 8.44
N SER A 98 15.97 -25.98 9.18
CA SER A 98 15.91 -26.82 10.38
C SER A 98 15.19 -28.14 10.19
N THR A 99 14.30 -28.24 9.19
CA THR A 99 13.49 -29.44 8.97
C THR A 99 14.30 -30.53 8.24
N SER A 100 14.08 -31.78 8.61
CA SER A 100 14.50 -32.96 7.83
C SER A 100 13.32 -33.63 7.10
N ASP A 101 12.10 -33.16 7.35
CA ASP A 101 10.90 -33.61 6.65
C ASP A 101 10.84 -32.92 5.28
N ARG A 102 10.98 -33.73 4.22
CA ARG A 102 11.01 -33.28 2.83
C ARG A 102 9.66 -32.73 2.36
N GLU A 103 8.54 -33.28 2.80
CA GLU A 103 7.22 -32.76 2.40
C GLU A 103 6.97 -31.40 3.04
N LEU A 104 7.35 -31.26 4.31
CA LEU A 104 7.32 -29.97 5.00
C LEU A 104 8.26 -28.95 4.35
N GLU A 105 9.49 -29.34 4.01
CA GLU A 105 10.46 -28.48 3.32
C GLU A 105 9.90 -27.94 1.99
N GLN A 106 9.27 -28.81 1.18
CA GLN A 106 8.66 -28.41 -0.09
C GLN A 106 7.47 -27.45 0.11
N ALA A 107 6.62 -27.70 1.10
CA ALA A 107 5.51 -26.81 1.42
C ALA A 107 6.01 -25.43 1.89
N LEU A 108 7.05 -25.40 2.72
CA LEU A 108 7.68 -24.16 3.19
C LEU A 108 8.38 -23.41 2.06
N ALA A 109 9.10 -24.10 1.18
CA ALA A 109 9.75 -23.49 0.02
C ALA A 109 8.74 -22.80 -0.90
N PHE A 110 7.60 -23.44 -1.16
CA PHE A 110 6.50 -22.83 -1.92
C PHE A 110 5.98 -21.56 -1.22
N CYS A 111 5.80 -21.60 0.10
CA CYS A 111 5.40 -20.41 0.85
C CYS A 111 6.44 -19.30 0.79
N ALA A 112 7.74 -19.62 0.86
CA ALA A 112 8.79 -18.62 0.68
C ALA A 112 8.70 -17.96 -0.71
N GLU A 113 8.49 -18.74 -1.77
CA GLU A 113 8.29 -18.22 -3.13
C GLU A 113 7.07 -17.29 -3.24
N SER A 114 6.00 -17.52 -2.49
CA SER A 114 4.85 -16.61 -2.41
C SER A 114 5.13 -15.34 -1.58
N TYR A 115 5.89 -15.45 -0.48
CA TYR A 115 6.19 -14.32 0.41
C TYR A 115 7.31 -13.40 -0.11
N ILE A 116 8.27 -13.91 -0.88
CA ILE A 116 9.35 -13.11 -1.47
C ILE A 116 8.83 -11.93 -2.31
N PRO A 117 7.94 -12.13 -3.32
CA PRO A 117 7.44 -11.02 -4.12
C PRO A 117 6.54 -10.09 -3.30
N LEU A 118 5.82 -10.65 -2.32
CA LEU A 118 4.98 -9.89 -1.40
C LEU A 118 5.80 -8.81 -0.67
N VAL A 119 6.94 -9.21 -0.11
CA VAL A 119 7.85 -8.35 0.65
C VAL A 119 8.67 -7.43 -0.27
N LYS A 120 9.25 -7.96 -1.36
CA LYS A 120 10.19 -7.21 -2.19
C LYS A 120 9.53 -6.23 -3.16
N TYR A 121 8.31 -6.53 -3.61
CA TYR A 121 7.70 -5.80 -4.73
C TYR A 121 6.28 -5.35 -4.43
N ILE A 122 5.37 -6.26 -4.08
CA ILE A 122 3.93 -5.98 -4.05
C ILE A 122 3.57 -4.94 -2.99
N LEU A 123 4.01 -5.14 -1.74
CA LEU A 123 3.68 -4.22 -0.64
C LEU A 123 4.41 -2.87 -0.76
N PRO A 124 5.71 -2.81 -1.13
CA PRO A 124 6.35 -1.54 -1.47
C PRO A 124 5.65 -0.78 -2.61
N GLN A 125 5.18 -1.48 -3.66
CA GLN A 125 4.42 -0.86 -4.76
C GLN A 125 3.06 -0.35 -4.28
N ALA A 126 2.38 -1.07 -3.38
CA ALA A 126 1.13 -0.60 -2.78
C ALA A 126 1.35 0.70 -1.99
N ALA A 127 2.41 0.76 -1.18
CA ALA A 127 2.78 1.94 -0.40
C ALA A 127 3.11 3.15 -1.30
N ASP A 128 3.88 2.94 -2.36
CA ASP A 128 4.18 3.96 -3.36
C ASP A 128 2.90 4.42 -4.09
N ALA A 129 2.05 3.50 -4.50
CA ALA A 129 0.77 3.80 -5.15
C ALA A 129 -0.15 4.64 -4.25
N ILE A 130 -0.27 4.31 -2.96
CA ILE A 130 -1.01 5.12 -1.99
C ILE A 130 -0.40 6.52 -1.90
N SER A 131 0.93 6.61 -1.77
CA SER A 131 1.67 7.87 -1.68
C SER A 131 1.47 8.77 -2.90
N GLN A 132 1.29 8.18 -4.08
CA GLN A 132 1.05 8.89 -5.33
C GLN A 132 -0.44 9.07 -5.68
N GLY A 133 -1.36 8.65 -4.81
CA GLY A 133 -2.81 8.75 -5.06
C GLY A 133 -3.35 7.76 -6.09
N ARG A 134 -2.56 6.76 -6.50
CA ARG A 134 -2.95 5.70 -7.44
C ARG A 134 -3.71 4.58 -6.72
N PHE A 135 -4.84 4.90 -6.11
CA PHE A 135 -5.58 3.97 -5.24
C PHE A 135 -6.09 2.71 -5.96
N GLY A 136 -6.39 2.81 -7.27
CA GLY A 136 -6.74 1.63 -8.08
C GLY A 136 -5.60 0.62 -8.17
N PHE A 137 -4.37 1.09 -8.36
CA PHE A 137 -3.19 0.23 -8.39
C PHE A 137 -2.84 -0.29 -6.98
N ALA A 138 -2.98 0.53 -5.95
CA ALA A 138 -2.83 0.08 -4.56
C ALA A 138 -3.82 -1.07 -4.22
N SER A 139 -5.09 -0.93 -4.63
CA SER A 139 -6.10 -1.98 -4.44
C SER A 139 -5.75 -3.26 -5.20
N TYR A 140 -5.16 -3.15 -6.39
CA TYR A 140 -4.67 -4.31 -7.15
C TYR A 140 -3.55 -5.02 -6.38
N CYS A 141 -2.51 -4.29 -5.94
CA CYS A 141 -1.41 -4.87 -5.18
C CYS A 141 -1.88 -5.57 -3.90
N ILE A 142 -2.85 -5.00 -3.17
CA ILE A 142 -3.39 -5.62 -1.94
C ILE A 142 -4.26 -6.84 -2.24
N SER A 143 -4.96 -6.87 -3.38
CA SER A 143 -5.65 -8.08 -3.85
C SER A 143 -4.66 -9.18 -4.23
N ASP A 144 -3.54 -8.82 -4.85
CA ASP A 144 -2.48 -9.75 -5.22
C ASP A 144 -1.79 -10.34 -3.97
N ALA A 145 -1.52 -9.48 -2.97
CA ALA A 145 -1.04 -9.91 -1.67
C ALA A 145 -1.90 -10.98 -1.02
N LEU A 146 -3.22 -10.80 -1.04
CA LEU A 146 -4.17 -11.77 -0.51
C LEU A 146 -4.10 -13.11 -1.24
N LYS A 147 -3.87 -13.11 -2.55
CA LYS A 147 -3.74 -14.35 -3.35
C LYS A 147 -2.50 -15.14 -2.96
N GLU A 148 -1.36 -14.47 -2.79
CA GLU A 148 -0.10 -15.13 -2.39
C GLU A 148 -0.23 -15.79 -1.02
N ILE A 149 -0.81 -15.08 -0.04
CA ILE A 149 -1.03 -15.63 1.31
C ILE A 149 -1.98 -16.85 1.25
N ASN A 150 -3.05 -16.76 0.47
CA ASN A 150 -3.99 -17.88 0.29
C ASN A 150 -3.33 -19.08 -0.41
N SER A 151 -2.46 -18.84 -1.39
CA SER A 151 -1.72 -19.92 -2.07
C SER A 151 -0.80 -20.65 -1.09
N CYS A 152 -0.10 -19.91 -0.22
CA CYS A 152 0.69 -20.51 0.85
C CYS A 152 -0.18 -21.32 1.84
N ASN A 153 -1.29 -20.76 2.33
CA ASN A 153 -2.20 -21.45 3.25
C ASN A 153 -2.72 -22.78 2.69
N LYS A 154 -3.01 -22.84 1.38
CA LYS A 154 -3.49 -24.05 0.72
C LYS A 154 -2.48 -25.20 0.75
N LYS A 155 -1.18 -24.93 0.89
CA LYS A 155 -0.16 -25.99 1.03
C LYS A 155 -0.26 -26.75 2.35
N PHE A 156 -0.90 -26.16 3.34
CA PHE A 156 -1.11 -26.79 4.65
C PHE A 156 -2.55 -27.24 4.87
N SER A 157 -3.41 -27.20 3.85
CA SER A 157 -4.79 -27.70 3.95
C SER A 157 -4.80 -29.19 4.22
N GLY A 158 -5.28 -29.59 5.39
CA GLY A 158 -5.30 -30.99 5.85
C GLY A 158 -4.11 -31.42 6.70
N ALA A 159 -3.13 -30.53 6.94
CA ALA A 159 -2.07 -30.79 7.92
C ALA A 159 -2.62 -30.69 9.35
N SER A 160 -2.25 -31.64 10.21
CA SER A 160 -2.62 -31.62 11.64
C SER A 160 -1.91 -30.52 12.42
N GLN A 161 -0.74 -30.08 11.95
CA GLN A 161 -0.02 -28.91 12.41
C GLN A 161 0.49 -28.12 11.21
N ALA A 162 -0.01 -26.90 11.04
CA ALA A 162 0.49 -25.95 10.04
C ALA A 162 1.37 -24.91 10.75
N PRO A 163 2.70 -24.94 10.60
CA PRO A 163 3.59 -24.06 11.36
C PRO A 163 3.41 -22.56 11.04
N LEU A 164 2.63 -22.25 10.00
CA LEU A 164 2.36 -20.89 9.53
C LEU A 164 0.94 -20.39 9.83
N GLY A 165 0.07 -21.18 10.48
CA GLY A 165 -1.36 -20.86 10.62
C GLY A 165 -1.62 -19.46 11.19
N ASP A 166 -1.16 -19.19 12.40
CA ASP A 166 -1.37 -17.89 13.07
C ASP A 166 -0.69 -16.73 12.34
N ARG A 167 0.49 -16.98 11.75
CA ARG A 167 1.28 -15.98 11.02
C ARG A 167 0.60 -15.57 9.71
N ASN A 168 0.07 -16.54 8.97
CA ASN A 168 -0.64 -16.25 7.74
C ASN A 168 -2.01 -15.62 8.04
N ASP A 169 -2.68 -16.03 9.12
CA ASP A 169 -3.94 -15.44 9.57
C ASP A 169 -3.78 -13.96 9.95
N ILE A 170 -2.75 -13.59 10.71
CA ILE A 170 -2.54 -12.17 11.05
C ILE A 170 -2.22 -11.33 9.79
N VAL A 171 -1.38 -11.82 8.88
CA VAL A 171 -1.08 -11.10 7.62
C VAL A 171 -2.34 -10.96 6.77
N GLN A 172 -3.16 -12.01 6.68
CA GLN A 172 -4.42 -11.98 5.94
C GLN A 172 -5.42 -10.96 6.53
N LYS A 173 -5.60 -10.96 7.86
CA LYS A 173 -6.46 -9.99 8.54
C LYS A 173 -6.01 -8.55 8.31
N LEU A 174 -4.70 -8.30 8.34
CA LEU A 174 -4.12 -6.99 8.01
C LEU A 174 -4.40 -6.57 6.55
N VAL A 175 -4.25 -7.50 5.60
CA VAL A 175 -4.57 -7.29 4.18
C VAL A 175 -6.04 -6.95 3.98
N ASP A 176 -6.96 -7.63 4.68
CA ASP A 176 -8.39 -7.36 4.61
C ASP A 176 -8.75 -5.97 5.17
N VAL A 177 -8.14 -5.57 6.29
CA VAL A 177 -8.27 -4.22 6.86
C VAL A 177 -7.77 -3.16 5.86
N ALA A 178 -6.58 -3.34 5.30
CA ALA A 178 -6.01 -2.41 4.31
C ALA A 178 -6.87 -2.32 3.04
N SER A 179 -7.41 -3.44 2.56
CA SER A 179 -8.33 -3.49 1.42
C SER A 179 -9.57 -2.65 1.67
N ALA A 180 -10.18 -2.76 2.87
CA ALA A 180 -11.34 -1.96 3.24
C ALA A 180 -11.01 -0.45 3.28
N ILE A 181 -9.86 -0.06 3.83
CA ILE A 181 -9.42 1.34 3.88
C ILE A 181 -9.17 1.90 2.47
N ILE A 182 -8.50 1.15 1.59
CA ILE A 182 -8.24 1.59 0.21
C ILE A 182 -9.56 1.71 -0.57
N LYS A 183 -10.55 0.85 -0.32
CA LYS A 183 -11.90 1.01 -0.89
C LYS A 183 -12.60 2.29 -0.44
N LEU A 184 -12.28 2.83 0.73
CA LEU A 184 -12.78 4.14 1.15
C LEU A 184 -12.09 5.27 0.35
N LEU A 185 -10.79 5.14 0.08
CA LEU A 185 -10.02 6.08 -0.77
C LEU A 185 -10.49 6.09 -2.22
N LEU A 186 -11.00 4.97 -2.73
CA LEU A 186 -11.57 4.85 -4.08
C LEU A 186 -12.96 5.49 -4.25
N LYS A 187 -13.67 5.73 -3.14
CA LYS A 187 -15.04 6.26 -3.14
C LYS A 187 -15.12 7.76 -2.88
N GLY A 188 -14.05 8.35 -2.37
CA GLY A 188 -13.90 9.79 -2.27
C GLY A 188 -13.52 10.35 -3.63
#